data_AF-A0A812WKZ3-F1
#
_entry.id   AF-A0A812WKZ3-F1
#
_cell.length_a   1.000
_cell.length_b   1.000
_cell.length_c   1.000
_cell.angle_alpha   90.00
_cell.angle_beta   90.00
_cell.angle_gamma   90.00
#
_symmetry.space_group_name_H-M   'P 1'
#
loop_
_entity.id
_entity.type
_entity.pdbx_description
1 polymer ?
#
loop_
_entity_poly.entity_id
_entity_poly.type
_entity_poly.pdbx_seq_one_letter_code
_entity_poly.pdbx_strand_id
1 'polypeptide(L)'
;MYVPLAKVRHQVAQNGWQGFDSKVPSWPEFGSGVLCHSAPFLYVASREACQQFAQNLNHSFYAHRADLRPERCISFESCLSAIHETSHEWKLYRRPPQGRAVAGSQVAGCADTWLPDWTDNATSACQLWSRNQDWGALHGGQTLSQACEKFWAQLNCAKTCEQCGSVPKAAQAARGAG
;
A
#
# COMPACT_ATOMS: atom_id res chain seq x y z
N MET A 1 -24.37 -8.51 2.85
CA MET A 1 -24.81 -9.50 1.84
C MET A 1 -23.58 -10.16 1.26
N TYR A 2 -23.59 -11.49 1.20
CA TYR A 2 -22.49 -12.35 0.74
C TYR A 2 -22.60 -12.54 -0.78
N VAL A 3 -21.50 -12.53 -1.54
CA VAL A 3 -21.51 -12.89 -2.97
C VAL A 3 -20.68 -14.17 -3.16
N PRO A 4 -21.23 -15.24 -3.76
CA PRO A 4 -20.62 -16.57 -3.72
C PRO A 4 -19.59 -16.80 -4.84
N LEU A 5 -18.49 -17.46 -4.47
CA LEU A 5 -17.43 -17.96 -5.36
C LEU A 5 -17.86 -19.28 -6.01
N ALA A 6 -18.17 -19.28 -7.30
CA ALA A 6 -18.20 -20.53 -8.05
C ALA A 6 -17.85 -20.32 -9.53
N LYS A 7 -16.87 -21.12 -9.97
CA LYS A 7 -16.47 -21.42 -11.35
C LYS A 7 -15.50 -20.44 -12.01
N VAL A 8 -14.22 -20.62 -11.73
CA VAL A 8 -13.15 -20.38 -12.72
C VAL A 8 -12.24 -21.60 -12.73
N ARG A 9 -12.57 -22.60 -13.56
CA ARG A 9 -11.68 -23.70 -13.90
C ARG A 9 -11.52 -23.72 -15.41
N HIS A 10 -10.26 -23.73 -15.82
CA HIS A 10 -9.74 -24.10 -17.14
C HIS A 10 -10.11 -23.18 -18.31
N GLN A 11 -9.14 -22.34 -18.69
CA GLN A 11 -8.69 -22.28 -20.08
C GLN A 11 -7.28 -21.68 -20.14
N VAL A 12 -6.29 -22.57 -20.09
CA VAL A 12 -4.93 -22.30 -20.59
C VAL A 12 -4.85 -22.98 -21.95
N ALA A 13 -4.76 -22.21 -23.04
CA ALA A 13 -4.04 -22.60 -24.25
C ALA A 13 -3.93 -21.43 -25.24
N GLN A 14 -2.70 -20.93 -25.36
CA GLN A 14 -2.00 -20.69 -26.63
C GLN A 14 -2.69 -19.76 -27.64
N ASN A 15 -2.22 -18.51 -27.70
CA ASN A 15 -1.77 -17.85 -28.94
C ASN A 15 -0.96 -16.62 -28.54
N GLY A 16 0.33 -16.62 -28.84
CA GLY A 16 1.27 -15.58 -28.42
C GLY A 16 1.17 -14.32 -29.25
N TRP A 17 1.10 -13.15 -28.58
CA TRP A 17 1.75 -11.87 -28.91
C TRP A 17 1.83 -11.04 -27.61
N GLN A 18 3.06 -10.78 -27.17
CA GLN A 18 3.57 -9.55 -26.54
C GLN A 18 2.86 -8.91 -25.31
N GLY A 19 3.61 -8.89 -24.20
CA GLY A 19 3.82 -7.66 -23.42
C GLY A 19 2.94 -7.45 -22.19
N PHE A 20 3.57 -7.40 -21.01
CA PHE A 20 3.02 -7.02 -19.70
C PHE A 20 2.28 -8.10 -18.90
N ASP A 21 2.91 -9.27 -18.73
CA ASP A 21 2.70 -10.06 -17.51
C ASP A 21 3.78 -9.65 -16.50
N SER A 22 3.50 -8.62 -15.71
CA SER A 22 4.29 -8.31 -14.53
C SER A 22 3.37 -8.39 -13.33
N LYS A 23 2.96 -9.62 -12.98
CA LYS A 23 2.76 -9.96 -11.57
C LYS A 23 3.92 -9.35 -10.81
N VAL A 24 3.66 -8.32 -10.01
CA VAL A 24 4.65 -7.82 -9.06
C VAL A 24 5.13 -9.07 -8.30
N PRO A 25 6.40 -9.48 -8.41
CA PRO A 25 6.84 -10.72 -7.78
C PRO A 25 6.57 -10.61 -6.29
N SER A 26 5.78 -11.52 -5.73
CA SER A 26 5.56 -11.57 -4.29
C SER A 26 6.92 -11.59 -3.62
N TRP A 27 7.16 -10.64 -2.72
CA TRP A 27 8.40 -10.61 -1.95
C TRP A 27 8.50 -11.90 -1.15
N PRO A 28 9.69 -12.52 -1.06
CA PRO A 28 9.88 -13.71 -0.25
C PRO A 28 9.67 -13.36 1.23
N GLU A 29 9.09 -14.31 1.98
CA GLU A 29 9.03 -14.24 3.43
C GLU A 29 10.46 -14.25 3.99
N PHE A 30 10.79 -13.24 4.78
CA PHE A 30 12.09 -13.07 5.43
C PHE A 30 12.08 -13.62 6.87
N GLY A 31 10.92 -13.63 7.52
CA GLY A 31 10.77 -14.23 8.83
C GLY A 31 9.33 -14.22 9.35
N SER A 32 9.05 -15.12 10.30
CA SER A 32 7.76 -15.25 11.00
C SER A 32 7.91 -14.89 12.47
N GLY A 33 6.94 -14.18 13.04
CA GLY A 33 6.98 -13.73 14.44
C GLY A 33 7.93 -12.56 14.72
N VAL A 34 8.30 -11.83 13.66
CA VAL A 34 9.32 -10.78 13.71
C VAL A 34 8.76 -9.51 13.08
N LEU A 35 9.01 -8.37 13.72
CA LEU A 35 8.84 -7.04 13.15
C LEU A 35 10.19 -6.32 13.11
N CYS A 36 10.37 -5.37 12.21
CA CYS A 36 11.60 -4.56 12.21
C CYS A 36 11.66 -3.60 13.38
N HIS A 37 10.53 -2.99 13.75
CA HIS A 37 10.32 -2.27 14.99
C HIS A 37 8.81 -2.11 15.21
N SER A 38 8.39 -1.64 16.39
CA SER A 38 6.99 -1.28 16.60
C SER A 38 6.65 -0.05 15.76
N ALA A 39 5.55 -0.11 15.02
CA ALA A 39 5.08 0.97 14.15
C ALA A 39 3.55 0.89 14.03
N PRO A 40 2.87 2.00 13.71
CA PRO A 40 1.45 1.98 13.45
C PRO A 40 1.14 1.09 12.24
N PHE A 41 0.10 0.27 12.38
CA PHE A 41 -0.39 -0.57 11.28
C PHE A 41 -1.50 0.15 10.52
N LEU A 42 -1.60 -0.15 9.23
CA LEU A 42 -2.78 0.16 8.43
C LEU A 42 -3.58 -1.11 8.17
N TYR A 43 -4.85 -0.92 7.85
CA TYR A 43 -5.73 -2.00 7.39
C TYR A 43 -5.55 -2.18 5.89
N VAL A 44 -5.41 -3.42 5.44
CA VAL A 44 -5.27 -3.80 4.04
C VAL A 44 -6.25 -4.92 3.70
N ALA A 45 -6.57 -5.05 2.41
CA ALA A 45 -7.43 -6.12 1.91
C ALA A 45 -6.66 -7.43 1.69
N SER A 46 -5.34 -7.36 1.48
CA SER A 46 -4.49 -8.52 1.19
C SER A 46 -3.02 -8.23 1.48
N ARG A 47 -2.21 -9.30 1.47
CA ARG A 47 -0.74 -9.23 1.49
C ARG A 47 -0.21 -8.41 0.31
N GLU A 48 -0.78 -8.57 -0.88
CA GLU A 48 -0.35 -7.89 -2.10
C GLU A 48 -0.56 -6.38 -1.98
N ALA A 49 -1.65 -5.94 -1.35
CA ALA A 49 -1.87 -4.54 -1.03
C ALA A 49 -0.81 -4.00 -0.05
N CYS A 50 -0.38 -4.81 0.92
CA CYS A 50 0.72 -4.44 1.82
C CYS A 50 2.08 -4.34 1.12
N GLN A 51 2.34 -5.23 0.16
CA GLN A 51 3.55 -5.18 -0.65
C GLN A 51 3.57 -3.95 -1.54
N GLN A 52 2.47 -3.66 -2.25
CA GLN A 52 2.34 -2.46 -3.07
C GLN A 52 2.51 -1.20 -2.22
N PHE A 53 1.96 -1.20 -1.00
CA PHE A 53 2.18 -0.13 -0.04
C PHE A 53 3.67 0.08 0.27
N ALA A 54 4.42 -0.98 0.59
CA ALA A 54 5.85 -0.87 0.84
C ALA A 54 6.65 -0.43 -0.39
N GLN A 55 6.26 -0.88 -1.58
CA GLN A 55 6.87 -0.47 -2.85
C GLN A 55 6.68 1.01 -3.15
N ASN A 56 5.47 1.53 -2.94
CA ASN A 56 5.16 2.93 -3.15
C ASN A 56 5.94 3.85 -2.20
N LEU A 57 6.28 3.36 -1.01
CA LEU A 57 7.14 4.08 -0.06
C LEU A 57 8.63 3.86 -0.31
N ASN A 58 8.99 3.06 -1.32
CA ASN A 58 10.35 2.58 -1.54
C ASN A 58 10.97 1.88 -0.31
N HIS A 59 10.12 1.38 0.58
CA HIS A 59 10.52 0.61 1.75
C HIS A 59 11.09 -0.74 1.32
N SER A 60 12.06 -1.26 2.08
CA SER A 60 12.70 -2.53 1.74
C SER A 60 12.05 -3.73 2.41
N PHE A 61 11.13 -3.49 3.36
CA PHE A 61 10.45 -4.51 4.15
C PHE A 61 8.98 -4.18 4.37
N TYR A 62 8.16 -5.21 4.58
CA TYR A 62 6.84 -5.06 5.16
C TYR A 62 6.46 -6.25 6.02
N ALA A 63 5.69 -6.00 7.07
CA ALA A 63 5.06 -7.02 7.87
C ALA A 63 3.57 -7.05 7.60
N HIS A 64 3.04 -8.26 7.43
CA HIS A 64 1.63 -8.50 7.15
C HIS A 64 1.08 -9.52 8.14
N ARG A 65 -0.15 -9.26 8.59
CA ARG A 65 -0.87 -10.10 9.54
C ARG A 65 -2.26 -10.43 9.00
N ALA A 66 -2.45 -11.71 8.66
CA ALA A 66 -3.59 -12.21 7.89
C ALA A 66 -4.70 -12.86 8.73
N ASP A 67 -4.42 -13.19 9.99
CA ASP A 67 -5.37 -13.78 10.96
C ASP A 67 -6.49 -12.81 11.34
N LEU A 68 -6.23 -11.50 11.26
CA LEU A 68 -7.25 -10.49 11.56
C LEU A 68 -8.02 -10.05 10.31
N ARG A 69 -9.29 -9.71 10.55
CA ARG A 69 -10.17 -9.05 9.59
C ARG A 69 -10.59 -7.69 10.18
N PRO A 70 -10.20 -6.55 9.59
CA PRO A 70 -9.39 -6.40 8.38
C PRO A 70 -7.91 -6.78 8.63
N GLU A 71 -7.22 -7.24 7.57
CA GLU A 71 -5.80 -7.61 7.65
C GLU A 71 -4.95 -6.40 8.00
N ARG A 72 -3.80 -6.62 8.63
CA ARG A 72 -2.93 -5.53 9.07
C ARG A 72 -1.61 -5.54 8.32
N CYS A 73 -1.12 -4.34 8.05
CA CYS A 73 0.11 -4.10 7.33
C CYS A 73 0.95 -3.04 8.03
N ILE A 74 2.25 -3.29 8.07
CA ILE A 74 3.28 -2.34 8.49
C ILE A 74 4.36 -2.38 7.41
N SER A 75 4.97 -1.26 7.06
CA SER A 75 6.12 -1.25 6.15
C SER A 75 7.32 -0.55 6.79
N PHE A 76 8.52 -0.94 6.40
CA PHE A 76 9.75 -0.44 6.99
C PHE A 76 10.78 -0.12 5.92
N GLU A 77 11.37 1.07 6.00
CA GLU A 77 12.50 1.46 5.14
C GLU A 77 13.69 0.52 5.37
N SER A 78 14.01 0.25 6.65
CA SER A 78 15.11 -0.63 7.08
C SER A 78 14.68 -1.56 8.22
N CYS A 79 15.50 -2.59 8.46
CA CYS A 79 15.24 -3.62 9.47
C CYS A 79 16.51 -3.91 10.27
N LEU A 80 17.03 -2.89 10.96
CA LEU A 80 18.30 -2.97 11.69
C LEU A 80 18.17 -3.64 13.06
N SER A 81 17.03 -3.45 13.73
CA SER A 81 16.79 -3.93 15.10
C SER A 81 15.51 -4.74 15.18
N ALA A 82 15.51 -5.91 14.52
CA ALA A 82 14.35 -6.79 14.49
C ALA A 82 13.88 -7.15 15.91
N ILE A 83 12.60 -6.92 16.18
CA ILE A 83 11.94 -7.35 17.39
C ILE A 83 11.44 -8.76 17.15
N HIS A 84 12.04 -9.71 17.85
CA HIS A 84 11.61 -11.10 17.90
C HIS A 84 10.44 -11.25 18.88
N GLU A 85 9.61 -12.28 18.71
CA GLU A 85 8.50 -12.62 19.62
C GLU A 85 7.32 -11.63 19.62
N THR A 86 7.13 -10.89 18.52
CA THR A 86 6.05 -9.88 18.37
C THR A 86 4.64 -10.47 18.18
N SER A 87 4.47 -11.78 18.39
CA SER A 87 3.40 -12.70 17.94
C SER A 87 3.75 -13.44 16.65
N HIS A 88 3.67 -14.78 16.68
CA HIS A 88 3.92 -15.71 15.56
C HIS A 88 3.09 -15.42 14.29
N GLU A 89 2.09 -14.56 14.38
CA GLU A 89 1.16 -14.28 13.29
C GLU A 89 1.64 -13.19 12.34
N TRP A 90 2.61 -12.35 12.77
CA TRP A 90 3.25 -11.40 11.89
C TRP A 90 4.23 -12.10 10.95
N LYS A 91 4.06 -11.88 9.65
CA LYS A 91 5.00 -12.33 8.61
C LYS A 91 5.72 -11.15 8.03
N LEU A 92 7.05 -11.17 8.08
CA LEU A 92 7.93 -10.16 7.54
C LEU A 92 8.41 -10.58 6.15
N TYR A 93 8.34 -9.67 5.20
CA TYR A 93 8.73 -9.85 3.81
C TYR A 93 9.77 -8.82 3.42
N ARG A 94 10.70 -9.20 2.55
CA ARG A 94 11.82 -8.35 2.12
C ARG A 94 11.82 -8.20 0.61
N ARG A 95 12.07 -6.97 0.14
CA ARG A 95 12.35 -6.71 -1.27
C ARG A 95 13.58 -7.49 -1.72
N PRO A 96 13.49 -8.29 -2.80
CA PRO A 96 14.67 -8.94 -3.36
C PRO A 96 15.77 -7.91 -3.61
N PRO A 97 17.04 -8.22 -3.35
CA PRO A 97 18.14 -7.35 -3.72
C PRO A 97 18.08 -7.12 -5.23
N GLN A 98 17.65 -5.92 -5.62
CA GLN A 98 17.57 -5.49 -7.00
C GLN A 98 19.02 -5.41 -7.49
N GLY A 99 19.47 -6.35 -8.32
CA GLY A 99 20.81 -6.29 -8.89
C GLY A 99 21.01 -4.95 -9.59
N ARG A 100 21.89 -4.10 -9.01
CA ARG A 100 22.30 -2.76 -9.48
C ARG A 100 21.16 -1.78 -9.78
N ALA A 101 20.90 -0.89 -8.82
CA ALA A 101 20.08 0.29 -9.01
C ALA A 101 20.69 1.22 -10.07
N VAL A 102 19.94 1.48 -11.15
CA VAL A 102 20.14 2.67 -11.98
C VAL A 102 19.33 3.78 -11.33
N ALA A 103 19.98 4.89 -10.98
CA ALA A 103 19.35 6.06 -10.41
C ALA A 103 18.32 6.64 -11.39
N GLY A 104 17.04 6.40 -11.12
CA GLY A 104 15.92 6.97 -11.83
C GLY A 104 14.99 7.65 -10.84
N SER A 105 15.28 8.93 -10.57
CA SER A 105 14.39 9.86 -9.90
C SER A 105 13.08 9.96 -10.68
N GLN A 106 11.98 9.48 -10.10
CA GLN A 106 10.65 9.92 -10.51
C GLN A 106 10.04 10.67 -9.34
N VAL A 107 9.97 11.98 -9.51
CA VAL A 107 9.02 12.84 -8.80
C VAL A 107 7.66 12.18 -8.97
N ALA A 108 7.08 11.67 -7.89
CA ALA A 108 5.71 11.19 -7.87
C ALA A 108 4.82 12.33 -8.38
N GLY A 109 4.34 12.20 -9.62
CA GLY A 109 3.42 13.16 -10.20
C GLY A 109 2.16 13.26 -9.36
N CYS A 110 1.61 14.46 -9.27
CA CYS A 110 0.29 14.77 -8.73
C CYS A 110 -0.80 13.94 -9.42
N ALA A 111 -1.02 12.71 -8.96
CA ALA A 111 -1.95 11.78 -9.57
C ALA A 111 -2.70 10.99 -8.51
N ASP A 112 -3.95 10.67 -8.81
CA ASP A 112 -4.69 9.64 -8.10
C ASP A 112 -4.22 8.28 -8.64
N THR A 113 -3.92 7.35 -7.75
CA THR A 113 -3.33 6.04 -8.09
C THR A 113 -4.15 4.87 -7.55
N TRP A 114 -5.11 5.11 -6.66
CA TRP A 114 -6.00 4.06 -6.19
C TRP A 114 -7.05 3.70 -7.24
N LEU A 115 -6.91 2.51 -7.81
CA LEU A 115 -7.79 1.96 -8.84
C LEU A 115 -8.43 0.65 -8.34
N PRO A 116 -9.61 0.70 -7.71
CA PRO A 116 -10.34 -0.48 -7.30
C PRO A 116 -11.12 -1.11 -8.47
N ASP A 117 -11.34 -2.42 -8.42
CA ASP A 117 -11.89 -3.24 -9.53
C ASP A 117 -13.30 -2.85 -10.04
N TRP A 118 -14.01 -1.95 -9.36
CA TRP A 118 -15.32 -1.43 -9.77
C TRP A 118 -15.23 -0.20 -10.69
N THR A 119 -14.03 0.33 -10.94
CA THR A 119 -13.82 1.46 -11.86
C THR A 119 -12.52 1.33 -12.63
N ASP A 120 -12.52 1.83 -13.86
CA ASP A 120 -11.35 1.86 -14.73
C ASP A 120 -10.52 3.15 -14.59
N ASN A 121 -10.89 4.05 -13.66
CA ASN A 121 -10.24 5.34 -13.50
C ASN A 121 -9.95 5.70 -12.02
N ALA A 122 -8.67 5.87 -11.69
CA ALA A 122 -8.23 6.17 -10.32
C ALA A 122 -8.66 7.56 -9.84
N THR A 123 -8.74 8.54 -10.74
CA THR A 123 -9.31 9.86 -10.40
C THR A 123 -10.80 9.75 -10.10
N SER A 124 -11.56 8.97 -10.87
CA SER A 124 -12.98 8.71 -10.55
C SER A 124 -13.14 7.97 -9.22
N ALA A 125 -12.25 7.02 -8.93
CA ALA A 125 -12.23 6.31 -7.66
C ALA A 125 -12.04 7.27 -6.48
N CYS A 126 -11.00 8.09 -6.53
CA CYS A 126 -10.67 9.06 -5.49
C CYS A 126 -11.72 10.17 -5.37
N GLN A 127 -12.35 10.61 -6.46
CA GLN A 127 -13.47 11.55 -6.43
C GLN A 127 -14.71 10.96 -5.77
N LEU A 128 -14.97 9.66 -5.93
CA LEU A 128 -16.09 8.99 -5.28
C LEU A 128 -15.79 8.76 -3.79
N TRP A 129 -14.56 8.35 -3.46
CA TRP A 129 -14.09 8.25 -2.08
C TRP A 129 -14.18 9.60 -1.36
N SER A 130 -13.77 10.71 -1.99
CA SER A 130 -13.72 12.03 -1.35
C SER A 130 -15.09 12.58 -0.91
N ARG A 131 -16.17 12.02 -1.45
CA ARG A 131 -17.55 12.44 -1.20
C ARG A 131 -18.39 11.41 -0.45
N ASN A 132 -17.85 10.22 -0.20
CA ASN A 132 -18.64 9.11 0.37
C ASN A 132 -18.60 9.13 1.91
N GLN A 133 -19.79 9.17 2.53
CA GLN A 133 -19.99 9.19 4.00
C GLN A 133 -20.08 7.79 4.62
N ASP A 134 -20.30 6.75 3.81
CA ASP A 134 -20.51 5.38 4.28
C ASP A 134 -19.19 4.61 4.43
N TRP A 135 -18.19 4.92 3.59
CA TRP A 135 -16.88 4.24 3.61
C TRP A 135 -15.71 5.13 3.15
N GLY A 136 -16.01 6.33 2.64
CA GLY A 136 -15.02 7.22 2.04
C GLY A 136 -14.41 8.25 3.01
N ALA A 137 -13.92 9.35 2.43
CA ALA A 137 -13.29 10.45 3.16
C ALA A 137 -14.19 11.07 4.23
N LEU A 138 -15.51 11.04 4.04
CA LEU A 138 -16.47 11.64 4.97
C LEU A 138 -16.98 10.65 6.03
N HIS A 139 -16.47 9.41 6.03
CA HIS A 139 -16.90 8.38 6.96
C HIS A 139 -16.66 8.77 8.42
N GLY A 140 -17.70 8.60 9.24
CA GLY A 140 -17.67 8.99 10.65
C GLY A 140 -17.71 10.50 10.88
N GLY A 141 -18.26 11.28 9.94
CA GLY A 141 -18.40 12.73 10.06
C GLY A 141 -17.13 13.53 9.81
N GLN A 142 -16.11 12.90 9.19
CA GLN A 142 -14.87 13.58 8.83
C GLN A 142 -15.07 14.56 7.68
N THR A 143 -14.25 15.60 7.64
CA THR A 143 -14.15 16.48 6.47
C THR A 143 -13.15 15.93 5.47
N LEU A 144 -13.26 16.34 4.21
CA LEU A 144 -12.28 15.99 3.18
C LEU A 144 -10.86 16.41 3.58
N SER A 145 -10.70 17.59 4.18
CA SER A 145 -9.38 18.06 4.67
C SER A 145 -8.78 17.09 5.70
N GLN A 146 -9.57 16.65 6.68
CA GLN A 146 -9.11 15.69 7.71
C GLN A 146 -8.77 14.32 7.10
N ALA A 147 -9.54 13.88 6.10
CA ALA A 147 -9.24 12.65 5.38
C ALA A 147 -7.97 12.78 4.54
N CYS A 148 -7.76 13.94 3.92
CA CYS A 148 -6.58 14.27 3.13
C CYS A 148 -5.32 14.48 3.97
N GLU A 149 -5.42 14.75 5.26
CA GLU A 149 -4.29 14.69 6.19
C GLU A 149 -3.83 13.24 6.45
N LYS A 150 -4.68 12.25 6.17
CA LYS A 150 -4.31 10.85 6.32
C LYS A 150 -3.36 10.44 5.23
N PHE A 151 -2.33 9.72 5.64
CA PHE A 151 -1.28 9.22 4.77
C PHE A 151 -1.82 8.41 3.58
N TRP A 152 -2.86 7.60 3.78
CA TRP A 152 -3.50 6.86 2.70
C TRP A 152 -4.02 7.78 1.60
N ALA A 153 -4.68 8.88 1.95
CA ALA A 153 -5.27 9.82 1.00
C ALA A 153 -4.19 10.63 0.26
N GLN A 154 -3.13 11.02 0.98
CA GLN A 154 -1.97 11.69 0.38
C GLN A 154 -1.26 10.82 -0.65
N LEU A 155 -1.22 9.51 -0.42
CA LEU A 155 -0.56 8.55 -1.32
C LEU A 155 -1.42 8.17 -2.52
N ASN A 156 -2.69 7.91 -2.28
CA ASN A 156 -3.59 7.28 -3.24
C ASN A 156 -4.42 8.27 -4.03
N CYS A 157 -4.73 9.41 -3.42
CA CYS A 157 -5.63 10.42 -3.93
C CYS A 157 -4.96 11.80 -3.91
N ALA A 158 -3.65 11.85 -4.17
CA ALA A 158 -2.81 13.06 -4.04
C ALA A 158 -3.38 14.24 -4.84
N LYS A 159 -3.84 13.95 -6.07
CA LYS A 159 -4.47 14.94 -6.96
C LYS A 159 -5.83 15.39 -6.43
N THR A 160 -6.67 14.45 -5.98
CA THR A 160 -7.97 14.75 -5.36
C THR A 160 -7.84 15.53 -4.05
N CYS A 161 -6.74 15.33 -3.32
CA CYS A 161 -6.43 16.04 -2.09
C CYS A 161 -5.69 17.36 -2.31
N GLU A 162 -5.49 17.79 -3.56
CA GLU A 162 -4.82 19.04 -3.94
C GLU A 162 -3.42 19.24 -3.32
N GLN A 163 -2.77 18.15 -2.85
CA GLN A 163 -1.49 18.20 -2.12
C GLN A 163 -0.28 18.05 -3.04
N CYS A 164 -0.33 18.72 -4.18
CA CYS A 164 0.65 18.55 -5.23
C CYS A 164 1.85 19.47 -4.99
N GLY A 165 2.96 18.87 -4.56
CA GLY A 165 4.23 19.57 -4.30
C GLY A 165 4.53 19.85 -2.81
N SER A 166 3.62 19.54 -1.89
CA SER A 166 3.90 19.56 -0.46
C SER A 166 4.43 18.19 -0.02
N VAL A 167 5.68 18.17 0.43
CA VAL A 167 6.22 17.05 1.21
C VAL A 167 5.24 16.74 2.34
N PRO A 168 4.82 15.48 2.56
CA PRO A 168 3.91 15.13 3.65
C PRO A 168 4.41 15.74 4.96
N LYS A 169 3.54 16.40 5.72
CA LYS A 169 3.88 17.09 6.98
C LYS A 169 4.63 16.16 7.97
N ALA A 170 4.41 14.85 7.87
CA ALA A 170 5.13 13.81 8.61
C ALA A 170 6.64 13.73 8.27
N ALA A 171 7.05 14.02 7.04
CA ALA A 171 8.46 14.01 6.63
C ALA A 171 9.20 15.33 6.93
N GLN A 172 8.48 16.40 7.29
CA GLN A 172 9.09 17.67 7.73
C GLN A 172 9.64 17.59 9.17
N ALA A 173 9.08 16.70 10.01
CA ALA A 173 9.53 16.53 11.39
C ALA A 173 10.94 15.90 11.54
N ALA A 174 11.50 15.31 10.47
CA ALA A 174 12.82 14.69 10.49
C ALA A 174 13.98 15.60 10.06
N ARG A 175 13.70 16.87 9.69
CA ARG A 175 14.71 17.80 9.14
C ARG A 175 15.06 19.00 10.03
N GLY A 176 14.49 19.08 11.23
CA GLY A 176 14.67 20.23 12.13
C GLY A 176 15.23 19.85 13.50
N ALA A 177 16.46 19.35 13.54
CA ALA A 177 17.27 19.29 14.76
C ALA A 177 18.74 19.38 14.37
N GLY A 178 19.18 20.59 14.06
CA GLY A 178 20.57 21.00 13.93
C GLY A 178 20.80 22.18 14.85
#